data_AF-A0A6B3GKS9-F1
#
_entry.id   AF-A0A6B3GKS9-F1
#
_cell.length_a   1.000
_cell.length_b   1.000
_cell.length_c   1.000
_cell.angle_alpha   90.00
_cell.angle_beta   90.00
_cell.angle_gamma   90.00
#
_symmetry.space_group_name_H-M   'P 1'
#
loop_
_entity.id
_entity.type
_entity.pdbx_description
1 polymer ?
#
loop_
_entity_poly.entity_id
_entity_poly.type
_entity_poly.pdbx_seq_one_letter_code
_entity_poly.pdbx_strand_id
1 'polypeptide(L)'
;LGGLAVRALRPVTVAVTGAPAPLSTGAPYGVIQLAEGERLELGAPPVGLRSYLAVRGGLTVAEVLGSRSRDVLAALGPAPLA
;
A
#
# COMPACT_ATOMS: atom_id res chain seq x y z
N LEU A 1 14.26 -0.15 1.77
CA LEU A 1 13.01 0.31 1.12
C LEU A 1 12.27 -0.90 0.59
N GLY A 2 10.94 -0.91 0.66
CA GLY A 2 10.15 -2.14 0.66
C GLY A 2 9.86 -2.63 2.07
N GLY A 3 9.30 -3.82 2.21
CA GLY A 3 8.99 -4.47 3.49
C GLY A 3 7.57 -4.25 4.01
N LEU A 4 6.70 -3.58 3.24
CA LEU A 4 5.29 -3.46 3.61
C LEU A 4 4.63 -4.84 3.60
N ALA A 5 3.98 -5.21 4.70
CA ALA A 5 3.15 -6.41 4.80
C ALA A 5 1.75 -6.03 5.27
N VAL A 6 0.73 -6.45 4.53
CA VAL A 6 -0.68 -6.19 4.85
C VAL A 6 -1.48 -7.48 4.84
N ARG A 7 -2.59 -7.51 5.57
CA ARG A 7 -3.53 -8.63 5.61
C ARG A 7 -4.91 -8.14 5.23
N ALA A 8 -5.54 -8.83 4.29
CA ALA A 8 -6.92 -8.57 3.91
C ALA A 8 -7.85 -9.06 5.04
N LEU A 9 -8.66 -8.17 5.59
CA LEU A 9 -9.68 -8.52 6.61
C LEU A 9 -11.02 -8.94 5.99
N ARG A 10 -11.11 -8.87 4.66
CA ARG A 10 -12.25 -9.28 3.83
C ARG A 10 -11.74 -9.41 2.38
N PRO A 11 -12.48 -10.07 1.47
CA PRO A 11 -12.09 -10.12 0.06
C PRO A 11 -11.93 -8.71 -0.52
N VAL A 12 -10.80 -8.43 -1.17
CA VAL A 12 -10.49 -7.09 -1.65
C VAL A 12 -9.59 -7.09 -2.88
N THR A 13 -9.88 -6.19 -3.83
CA THR A 13 -9.03 -5.92 -4.99
C THR A 13 -7.97 -4.89 -4.64
N VAL A 14 -6.72 -5.16 -4.97
CA VAL A 14 -5.59 -4.23 -4.81
C VAL A 14 -4.74 -4.14 -6.09
N ALA A 15 -3.86 -3.15 -6.14
CA ALA A 15 -2.83 -3.02 -7.17
C ALA A 15 -1.57 -2.38 -6.56
N VAL A 16 -0.39 -2.81 -7.01
CA VAL A 16 0.89 -2.22 -6.61
C VAL A 16 1.57 -1.59 -7.82
N THR A 17 1.97 -0.32 -7.71
CA THR A 17 2.68 0.42 -8.77
C THR A 17 3.94 1.11 -8.21
N GLY A 18 4.64 1.89 -9.03
CA GLY A 18 5.88 2.58 -8.65
C GLY A 18 7.11 1.69 -8.89
N ALA A 19 8.05 1.65 -7.95
CA ALA A 19 9.20 0.75 -8.02
C ALA A 19 8.73 -0.71 -8.02
N PRO A 20 9.23 -1.57 -8.92
CA PRO A 20 8.75 -2.95 -9.10
C PRO A 20 9.25 -3.87 -7.97
N ALA A 21 8.70 -3.69 -6.78
CA ALA A 21 8.97 -4.54 -5.62
C ALA A 21 8.44 -5.96 -5.88
N PRO A 22 9.22 -7.02 -5.55
CA PRO A 22 8.71 -8.39 -5.56
C PRO A 22 7.49 -8.51 -4.64
N LEU A 23 6.44 -9.22 -5.08
CA LEU A 23 5.21 -9.43 -4.31
C LEU A 23 5.08 -10.90 -3.91
N SER A 24 4.57 -11.18 -2.71
CA SER A 24 4.28 -12.55 -2.27
C SER A 24 3.18 -13.24 -3.09
N THR A 25 2.28 -12.46 -3.70
CA THR A 25 1.20 -12.92 -4.57
C THR A 25 0.91 -11.86 -5.64
N GLY A 26 0.53 -12.29 -6.84
CA GLY A 26 0.33 -11.41 -7.99
C GLY A 26 1.62 -10.81 -8.55
N ALA A 27 1.49 -9.69 -9.26
CA ALA A 27 2.62 -8.97 -9.87
C ALA A 27 2.39 -7.45 -9.84
N PRO A 28 3.47 -6.63 -9.79
CA PRO A 28 3.35 -5.19 -9.95
C PRO A 28 2.66 -4.81 -11.26
N TYR A 29 1.96 -3.67 -11.26
CA TYR A 29 1.17 -3.15 -12.38
C TYR A 29 0.00 -4.05 -12.83
N GLY A 30 -0.30 -5.11 -12.07
CA GLY A 30 -1.46 -5.97 -12.24
C GLY A 30 -2.56 -5.73 -11.21
N VAL A 31 -3.75 -6.26 -11.50
CA VAL A 31 -4.86 -6.34 -10.53
C VAL A 31 -4.69 -7.61 -9.71
N ILE A 32 -4.76 -7.47 -8.39
CA ILE A 32 -4.59 -8.58 -7.44
C ILE A 32 -5.88 -8.72 -6.63
N GLN A 33 -6.42 -9.93 -6.57
CA GLN A 33 -7.55 -10.28 -5.72
C GLN A 33 -7.01 -10.97 -4.47
N LEU A 34 -7.27 -10.41 -3.29
CA LEU A 34 -6.91 -11.05 -2.03
C LEU A 34 -8.17 -11.64 -1.39
N ALA A 35 -8.08 -12.89 -0.94
CA ALA A 35 -9.11 -13.50 -0.11
C ALA A 35 -9.06 -12.93 1.33
N GLU A 36 -10.13 -13.16 2.10
CA GLU A 36 -10.11 -12.87 3.54
C GLU A 36 -8.99 -13.66 4.24
N GLY A 37 -8.21 -12.96 5.07
CA GLY A 37 -7.07 -13.53 5.80
C GLY A 37 -5.76 -13.60 4.99
N GLU A 38 -5.81 -13.44 3.67
CA GLU A 38 -4.63 -13.49 2.80
C GLU A 38 -3.68 -12.32 3.10
N ARG A 39 -2.36 -12.59 3.00
CA ARG A 39 -1.30 -11.59 3.21
C ARG A 39 -0.64 -11.22 1.90
N LEU A 40 -0.41 -9.92 1.72
CA LEU A 40 0.41 -9.37 0.65
C LEU A 40 1.66 -8.74 1.25
N GLU A 41 2.82 -9.22 0.84
CA GLU A 41 4.13 -8.74 1.27
C GLU A 41 4.91 -8.17 0.08
N LEU A 42 5.50 -6.99 0.27
CA LEU A 42 6.33 -6.29 -0.72
C LEU A 42 7.79 -6.40 -0.32
N GLY A 43 8.61 -7.02 -1.17
CA GLY A 43 10.06 -7.07 -1.02
C GLY A 43 10.76 -5.73 -1.31
N ALA A 44 12.09 -5.74 -1.24
CA ALA A 44 12.89 -4.60 -1.68
C ALA A 44 12.96 -4.55 -3.22
N PRO A 45 12.66 -3.41 -3.87
CA PRO A 45 12.74 -3.32 -5.33
C PRO A 45 14.20 -3.29 -5.80
N PRO A 46 14.53 -3.92 -6.95
CA PRO A 46 15.89 -3.89 -7.52
C PRO A 46 16.24 -2.54 -8.15
N VAL A 47 15.23 -1.73 -8.49
CA VAL A 47 15.37 -0.39 -9.08
C VAL A 47 14.22 0.50 -8.64
N GLY A 48 14.47 1.80 -8.52
CA GLY A 48 13.49 2.76 -8.00
C GLY A 48 13.39 2.74 -6.47
N LEU A 49 12.48 3.55 -5.93
CA LEU A 49 12.47 3.85 -4.49
C LEU A 49 11.11 3.64 -3.82
N ARG A 50 10.04 4.16 -4.43
CA ARG A 50 8.70 4.21 -3.84
C ARG A 50 7.75 3.31 -4.61
N SER A 51 7.02 2.48 -3.88
CA SER A 51 5.90 1.69 -4.41
C SER A 51 4.60 2.19 -3.77
N TYR A 52 3.49 2.06 -4.50
CA TYR A 52 2.17 2.52 -4.06
C TYR A 52 1.22 1.34 -4.08
N LEU A 53 0.58 1.07 -2.95
CA LEU A 53 -0.50 0.09 -2.84
C LEU A 53 -1.84 0.82 -2.94
N ALA A 54 -2.62 0.50 -3.96
CA ALA A 54 -4.00 0.94 -4.10
C ALA A 54 -4.94 -0.19 -3.64
N VAL A 55 -6.05 0.20 -3.01
CA VAL A 55 -7.11 -0.71 -2.55
C VAL A 55 -8.42 -0.22 -3.16
N ARG A 56 -9.23 -1.11 -3.74
CA ARG A 56 -10.56 -0.75 -4.27
C ARG A 56 -11.42 -0.15 -3.15
N GLY A 57 -11.95 1.04 -3.41
CA GLY A 57 -12.70 1.84 -2.41
C GLY A 57 -11.84 2.81 -1.59
N GLY A 58 -10.51 2.72 -1.70
CA GLY A 58 -9.56 3.60 -1.03
C GLY A 58 -9.34 3.28 0.46
N LEU A 59 -8.42 4.03 1.08
CA LEU A 59 -8.13 3.95 2.51
C LEU A 59 -8.87 5.08 3.24
N THR A 60 -9.80 4.73 4.12
CA THR A 60 -10.77 5.65 4.74
C THR A 60 -10.29 6.24 6.08
N VAL A 61 -9.00 6.58 6.18
CA VAL A 61 -8.46 7.28 7.36
C VAL A 61 -9.03 8.70 7.47
N ALA A 62 -8.99 9.28 8.67
CA ALA A 62 -9.47 10.64 8.91
C ALA A 62 -8.69 11.66 8.06
N GLU A 63 -9.40 12.66 7.54
CA GLU A 63 -8.79 13.76 6.80
C GLU A 63 -8.28 14.85 7.75
N VAL A 64 -7.18 15.49 7.37
CA VAL A 64 -6.65 16.71 8.00
C VAL A 64 -6.57 17.76 6.91
N LEU A 65 -7.27 18.89 7.11
CA LEU A 65 -7.39 19.95 6.11
C LEU A 65 -7.94 19.46 4.75
N GLY A 66 -8.89 18.53 4.76
CA GLY A 66 -9.49 17.96 3.55
C GLY A 66 -8.59 16.99 2.77
N SER A 67 -7.48 16.55 3.37
CA SER A 67 -6.51 15.64 2.74
C SER A 67 -6.18 14.44 3.63
N ARG A 68 -5.83 13.31 3.00
CA ARG A 68 -5.30 12.11 3.68
C ARG A 68 -3.78 11.94 3.53
N SER A 69 -3.10 12.90 2.91
CA SER A 69 -1.65 12.87 2.77
C SER A 69 -0.95 13.22 4.07
N ARG A 70 0.21 12.61 4.30
CA ARG A 70 1.12 13.00 5.40
C ARG A 70 2.06 14.09 4.90
N ASP A 71 2.00 15.26 5.51
CA ASP A 71 3.08 16.24 5.45
C ASP A 71 4.16 15.82 6.47
N VAL A 72 5.34 15.44 5.96
CA VAL A 72 6.44 14.96 6.81
C VAL A 72 7.08 16.09 7.61
N LEU A 73 7.12 17.32 7.07
CA LEU A 73 7.77 18.46 7.72
C LEU A 73 6.89 19.06 8.82
N ALA A 74 5.61 19.26 8.52
CA ALA A 74 4.65 19.85 9.46
C ALA A 74 3.96 18.82 10.36
N ALA A 75 4.20 17.52 10.14
CA ALA A 75 3.56 16.41 10.83
C ALA A 75 2.01 16.40 10.74
N LEU A 76 1.45 16.96 9.66
CA LEU A 76 0.00 16.99 9.40
C LEU A 76 -0.47 15.73 8.67
N GLY A 77 -1.71 15.32 8.93
CA GLY A 77 -2.30 14.13 8.32
C GLY A 77 -1.97 12.82 9.06
N PRO A 78 -2.29 11.67 8.45
CA PRO A 78 -2.12 10.36 9.08
C PRO A 78 -0.68 10.10 9.54
N ALA A 79 -0.52 9.43 10.69
CA ALA A 79 0.78 8.98 11.15
C ALA A 79 1.39 7.93 10.20
N PRO A 80 2.72 7.85 10.08
CA PRO A 80 3.37 6.73 9.40
C PRO A 80 2.90 5.38 9.99
N LEU A 81 2.78 4.38 9.12
CA LEU A 81 2.51 3.01 9.56
C LEU A 81 3.73 2.45 10.30
N ALA A 82 3.47 1.63 11.32
CA ALA A 82 4.50 0.92 12.10
C ALA A 82 4.96 -0.37 11.40
#